data_AF-C0GIS9-F1
#
_entry.id   AF-C0GIS9-F1
#
_cell.length_a   1.000
_cell.length_b   1.000
_cell.length_c   1.000
_cell.angle_alpha   90.00
_cell.angle_beta   90.00
_cell.angle_gamma   90.00
#
_symmetry.space_group_name_H-M   'P 1'
#
loop_
_entity.id
_entity.type
_entity.pdbx_description
1 polymer ?
#
loop_
_entity_poly.entity_id
_entity_poly.type
_entity_poly.pdbx_seq_one_letter_code
_entity_poly.pdbx_strand_id
1 'polypeptide(L)'
;MPRKKNRKRLVPGAEQALEKFKMEIAGELGILDGSPGMTLESALEKYKHEIAGELGIDSYIKNQGWQDVSSGKCGAVGGRMGGRIGGNMVKRMIEMAEKQMSGQ
;
A
#
# COMPACT_ATOMS: atom_id res chain seq x y z
N MET A 1 -11.35 1.39 5.59
CA MET A 1 -10.11 2.22 5.60
C MET A 1 -10.02 2.93 4.25
N PRO A 2 -9.41 4.13 4.12
CA PRO A 2 -8.40 4.70 5.00
C PRO A 2 -9.01 5.56 6.11
N ARG A 3 -8.85 5.10 7.35
CA ARG A 3 -8.68 6.06 8.44
C ARG A 3 -7.29 6.63 8.21
N LYS A 4 -7.19 7.87 7.73
CA LYS A 4 -5.93 8.63 7.73
C LYS A 4 -5.52 8.78 9.19
N LYS A 5 -4.84 7.79 9.75
CA LYS A 5 -4.29 7.93 11.10
C LYS A 5 -3.21 8.99 10.99
N ASN A 6 -3.29 9.99 11.86
CA ASN A 6 -2.24 10.97 12.13
C ASN A 6 -0.99 10.28 12.74
N ARG A 7 -0.47 9.24 12.09
CA ARG A 7 0.79 8.59 12.46
C ARG A 7 1.89 9.56 12.05
N LYS A 8 2.29 10.41 13.01
CA LYS A 8 3.53 11.18 12.90
C LYS A 8 4.65 10.20 12.54
N ARG A 9 5.38 10.50 11.46
CA ARG A 9 6.55 9.71 11.08
C ARG A 9 7.59 9.82 12.20
N LEU A 10 8.38 8.77 12.39
CA LEU A 10 9.48 8.77 13.36
C LEU A 10 10.50 9.87 13.02
N VAL A 11 10.73 10.09 11.73
CA VAL A 11 11.56 11.17 11.22
C VAL A 11 10.65 12.23 10.59
N PRO A 12 10.57 13.45 11.17
CA PRO A 12 9.87 14.57 10.55
C PRO A 12 10.43 14.87 9.16
N GLY A 13 9.56 15.25 8.21
CA GLY A 13 9.97 15.56 6.83
C GLY A 13 10.20 14.36 5.91
N ALA A 14 10.36 13.14 6.44
CA ALA A 14 10.55 11.93 5.62
C ALA A 14 9.30 11.47 4.84
N GLU A 15 8.15 12.14 5.03
CA GLU A 15 6.88 11.74 4.42
C GLU A 15 6.94 11.72 2.89
N GLN A 16 7.49 12.78 2.28
CA GLN A 16 7.59 12.88 0.81
C GLN A 16 8.55 11.83 0.24
N ALA A 17 9.68 11.60 0.90
CA ALA A 17 10.65 10.59 0.50
C ALA A 17 10.06 9.17 0.58
N LEU A 18 9.35 8.86 1.67
CA LEU A 18 8.67 7.58 1.84
C LEU A 18 7.54 7.37 0.83
N GLU A 19 6.81 8.43 0.48
CA GLU A 19 5.76 8.34 -0.54
C GLU A 19 6.36 8.07 -1.93
N LYS A 20 7.42 8.79 -2.30
CA LYS A 20 8.17 8.53 -3.54
C LYS A 20 8.68 7.10 -3.59
N PHE A 21 9.26 6.62 -2.49
CA PHE A 21 9.78 5.25 -2.41
C PHE A 21 8.67 4.20 -2.56
N LYS A 22 7.50 4.44 -1.95
CA LYS A 22 6.33 3.57 -2.13
C LYS A 22 5.85 3.54 -3.59
N MET A 23 5.85 4.68 -4.27
CA MET A 23 5.48 4.79 -5.69
C MET A 23 6.46 4.04 -6.60
N GLU A 24 7.76 4.16 -6.36
CA GLU A 24 8.80 3.45 -7.11
C GLU A 24 8.59 1.93 -7.03
N ILE A 25 8.43 1.40 -5.81
CA ILE A 25 8.16 -0.03 -5.57
C ILE A 25 6.85 -0.46 -6.24
N ALA A 26 5.80 0.36 -6.17
CA ALA A 26 4.53 0.06 -6.82
C ALA A 26 4.66 0.03 -8.35
N GLY A 27 5.44 0.94 -8.94
CA GLY A 27 5.73 0.94 -10.37
C GLY A 27 6.44 -0.33 -10.82
N GLU A 28 7.48 -0.75 -10.10
CA GLU A 28 8.23 -1.97 -10.43
C GLU A 28 7.42 -3.26 -10.27
N LEU A 29 6.51 -3.29 -9.30
CA LEU A 29 5.60 -4.41 -9.11
C LEU A 29 4.49 -4.45 -10.18
N GLY A 30 4.47 -3.51 -11.12
CA GLY A 30 3.43 -3.39 -12.15
C GLY A 30 2.06 -3.03 -11.58
N ILE A 31 2.02 -2.45 -10.37
CA ILE A 31 0.79 -2.02 -9.70
C ILE A 31 0.34 -0.66 -10.24
N LEU A 32 1.31 0.19 -10.56
CA LEU A 32 1.10 1.40 -11.33
C LEU A 32 1.42 1.08 -12.79
N ASP A 33 0.43 1.23 -13.66
CA ASP A 33 0.55 1.01 -15.11
C ASP A 33 1.16 2.21 -15.85
N GLY A 34 1.64 3.23 -15.12
CA GLY A 34 2.19 4.45 -15.70
C GLY A 34 1.15 5.37 -16.33
N SER A 35 -0.16 5.11 -16.13
CA SER A 35 -1.23 5.98 -16.63
C SER A 35 -1.07 7.42 -16.11
N PRO A 36 -0.95 8.42 -17.00
CA PRO A 36 -0.81 9.81 -16.60
C PRO A 36 -1.99 10.27 -15.73
N GLY A 37 -1.70 10.79 -14.54
CA GLY A 37 -2.72 11.27 -13.59
C GLY A 37 -3.24 10.22 -12.62
N MET A 38 -2.80 8.95 -12.70
CA MET A 38 -3.18 7.93 -11.72
C MET A 38 -2.30 8.01 -10.48
N THR A 39 -2.89 8.34 -9.33
CA THR A 39 -2.18 8.30 -8.04
C THR A 39 -2.10 6.86 -7.53
N LEU A 40 -1.07 6.55 -6.74
CA LEU A 40 -0.96 5.26 -6.06
C LEU A 40 -2.17 4.97 -5.16
N GLU A 41 -2.72 6.00 -4.53
CA GLU A 41 -3.94 5.87 -3.73
C GLU A 41 -5.13 5.44 -4.60
N SER A 42 -5.32 6.06 -5.76
CA SER A 42 -6.37 5.69 -6.71
C SER A 42 -6.19 4.27 -7.26
N ALA A 43 -4.95 3.88 -7.59
CA ALA A 43 -4.64 2.52 -8.05
C ALA A 43 -4.94 1.46 -6.97
N LEU A 44 -4.51 1.73 -5.73
CA LEU A 44 -4.80 0.87 -4.59
C LEU A 44 -6.30 0.76 -4.32
N GLU A 45 -7.04 1.86 -4.39
CA GLU A 45 -8.50 1.85 -4.19
C GLU A 45 -9.21 1.04 -5.27
N LYS A 46 -8.87 1.23 -6.55
CA LYS A 46 -9.41 0.41 -7.65
C LYS A 46 -9.17 -1.08 -7.41
N TYR A 47 -7.93 -1.43 -7.05
CA TYR A 47 -7.57 -2.82 -6.76
C TYR A 47 -8.32 -3.39 -5.56
N LYS A 48 -8.50 -2.62 -4.48
CA LYS A 48 -9.28 -3.09 -3.32
C LYS A 48 -10.71 -3.44 -3.72
N HIS A 49 -11.34 -2.63 -4.56
CA HIS A 49 -12.70 -2.91 -5.04
C HIS A 49 -12.76 -4.13 -5.96
N GLU A 50 -11.76 -4.33 -6.80
CA GLU A 50 -11.63 -5.54 -7.62
C GLU A 50 -11.55 -6.80 -6.76
N ILE A 51 -10.63 -6.84 -5.79
CA ILE A 51 -10.48 -7.98 -4.88
C ILE A 51 -11.70 -8.13 -3.96
N ALA A 52 -12.33 -7.04 -3.54
CA ALA A 52 -13.58 -7.10 -2.79
C ALA A 52 -14.71 -7.75 -3.61
N GLY A 53 -14.74 -7.50 -4.92
CA GLY A 53 -15.62 -8.16 -5.87
C GLY A 53 -15.36 -9.66 -5.94
N GLU A 54 -14.09 -10.07 -6.10
CA GLU A 54 -13.69 -11.48 -6.09
C GLU A 54 -14.09 -12.20 -4.80
N LEU A 55 -13.96 -11.53 -3.66
CA LEU A 55 -14.30 -12.08 -2.34
C LEU A 55 -15.79 -12.01 -2.00
N GLY A 56 -16.63 -11.48 -2.90
CA GLY A 56 -18.08 -11.37 -2.70
C GLY A 56 -18.48 -10.40 -1.58
N ILE A 57 -17.62 -9.44 -1.24
CA ILE A 57 -17.87 -8.46 -0.17
C ILE A 57 -18.08 -7.04 -0.69
N ASP A 58 -17.96 -6.81 -1.99
CA ASP A 58 -18.13 -5.50 -2.63
C ASP A 58 -19.49 -4.85 -2.34
N SER A 59 -20.60 -5.60 -2.46
CA SER A 59 -21.94 -5.08 -2.16
C SER A 59 -22.08 -4.65 -0.70
N TYR A 60 -21.48 -5.41 0.22
CA TYR A 60 -21.47 -5.07 1.64
C TYR A 60 -20.67 -3.78 1.90
N ILE A 61 -19.50 -3.67 1.29
CA ILE A 61 -18.64 -2.47 1.39
C ILE A 61 -19.32 -1.25 0.78
N LYS A 62 -20.03 -1.37 -0.35
CA LYS A 62 -20.76 -0.26 -0.97
C LYS A 62 -21.89 0.26 -0.09
N ASN A 63 -22.56 -0.62 0.64
CA ASN A 63 -23.71 -0.26 1.47
C ASN A 63 -23.34 0.20 2.89
N GLN A 64 -22.39 -0.48 3.54
CA GLN A 64 -22.04 -0.25 4.96
C GLN A 64 -20.62 0.31 5.15
N GLY A 65 -19.85 0.40 4.07
CA GLY A 65 -18.46 0.78 4.14
C GLY A 65 -17.58 -0.31 4.72
N TRP A 66 -16.31 0.06 4.92
CA TRP A 66 -15.28 -0.85 5.42
C TRP A 66 -15.23 -0.98 6.95
N GLN A 67 -16.11 -0.31 7.69
CA GLN A 67 -15.98 -0.18 9.14
C GLN A 67 -16.27 -1.50 9.86
N ASP A 68 -17.26 -2.24 9.36
CA ASP A 68 -17.74 -3.48 9.95
C ASP A 68 -17.21 -4.73 9.22
N VAL A 69 -16.32 -4.54 8.24
CA VAL A 69 -15.63 -5.66 7.59
C VAL A 69 -14.60 -6.25 8.55
N SER A 70 -14.68 -7.55 8.79
CA SER A 70 -13.72 -8.27 9.64
C SER A 70 -12.26 -7.97 9.26
N SER A 71 -11.37 -7.95 10.25
CA SER A 71 -9.93 -7.74 10.04
C SER A 71 -9.32 -8.73 9.04
N GLY A 72 -9.75 -9.99 9.07
CA GLY A 72 -9.33 -11.03 8.12
C GLY A 72 -9.70 -10.68 6.67
N LYS A 73 -10.95 -10.29 6.40
CA LYS A 73 -11.39 -9.85 5.07
C LYS A 73 -10.70 -8.57 4.62
N CYS A 74 -10.54 -7.60 5.51
CA CYS A 74 -9.76 -6.38 5.23
C CYS A 74 -8.31 -6.71 4.86
N GLY A 75 -7.69 -7.65 5.57
CA GLY A 75 -6.34 -8.14 5.29
C GLY A 75 -6.25 -8.90 3.96
N ALA A 76 -7.25 -9.72 3.63
CA ALA A 76 -7.30 -10.44 2.36
C ALA A 76 -7.38 -9.49 1.15
N VAL A 77 -8.11 -8.37 1.28
CA VAL A 77 -8.16 -7.33 0.24
C VAL A 77 -6.87 -6.50 0.23
N GLY A 78 -6.58 -5.79 1.32
CA GLY A 78 -5.51 -4.80 1.36
C GLY A 78 -4.11 -5.40 1.40
N GLY A 79 -3.97 -6.60 1.97
CA GLY A 79 -2.70 -7.29 2.15
C GLY A 79 -2.12 -7.84 0.84
N ARG A 80 -2.95 -8.23 -0.14
CA ARG A 80 -2.47 -8.72 -1.44
C ARG A 80 -1.58 -7.71 -2.15
N MET A 81 -1.93 -6.42 -2.11
CA MET A 81 -1.15 -5.37 -2.75
C MET A 81 -0.31 -4.57 -1.75
N GLY A 82 -0.93 -4.07 -0.68
CA GLY A 82 -0.24 -3.27 0.33
C GLY A 82 0.84 -4.05 1.07
N GLY A 83 0.64 -5.35 1.29
CA GLY A 83 1.65 -6.24 1.86
C GLY A 83 2.84 -6.45 0.94
N ARG A 84 2.61 -6.60 -0.38
CA ARG A 84 3.68 -6.70 -1.38
C ARG A 84 4.50 -5.42 -1.47
N ILE A 85 3.84 -4.25 -1.54
CA ILE A 85 4.54 -2.96 -1.57
C ILE A 85 5.35 -2.78 -0.29
N GLY A 86 4.71 -2.87 0.88
CA GLY A 86 5.37 -2.67 2.17
C GLY A 86 6.50 -3.67 2.42
N GLY A 87 6.32 -4.94 2.05
CA GLY A 87 7.35 -5.97 2.17
C GLY A 87 8.58 -5.69 1.30
N ASN A 88 8.40 -5.25 0.05
CA ASN A 88 9.53 -4.88 -0.82
C ASN A 88 10.22 -3.60 -0.35
N MET A 89 9.47 -2.63 0.19
CA MET A 89 10.06 -1.47 0.85
C MET A 89 10.99 -1.90 1.98
N VAL A 90 10.55 -2.82 2.86
CA VAL A 90 11.36 -3.33 3.98
C VAL A 90 12.61 -4.04 3.47
N LYS A 91 12.47 -4.92 2.46
CA LYS A 91 13.62 -5.62 1.87
C LYS A 91 14.70 -4.65 1.35
N ARG A 92 14.31 -3.61 0.61
CA ARG A 92 15.24 -2.60 0.11
C ARG A 92 15.86 -1.74 1.22
N MET A 93 15.08 -1.41 2.25
CA MET A 93 15.62 -0.69 3.41
C MET A 93 16.69 -1.52 4.13
N ILE A 94 16.47 -2.83 4.26
CA ILE A 94 17.47 -3.75 4.81
C ILE A 94 18.71 -3.80 3.91
N GLU A 95 18.53 -3.97 2.60
CA GLU A 95 19.65 -3.99 1.66
C GLU A 95 20.50 -2.71 1.73
N MET A 96 19.87 -1.53 1.78
CA MET A 96 20.59 -0.25 1.94
C MET A 96 21.34 -0.18 3.27
N ALA A 97 20.75 -0.68 4.35
CA ALA A 97 21.39 -0.71 5.66
C ALA A 97 22.57 -1.69 5.69
N GLU A 98 22.43 -2.86 5.08
CA GLU A 98 23.50 -3.86 4.96
C GLU A 98 24.69 -3.31 4.18
N LYS A 99 24.45 -2.64 3.04
CA LYS A 99 25.51 -1.96 2.27
C LYS A 99 26.27 -0.95 3.12
N GLN A 100 25.56 -0.05 3.79
CA GLN A 100 26.14 0.94 4.71
C GLN A 100 26.97 0.29 5.83
N MET A 101 26.50 -0.81 6.43
CA MET A 101 27.22 -1.53 7.49
C MET A 101 28.45 -2.28 6.96
N SER A 102 28.39 -2.78 5.72
CA SER A 102 29.51 -3.47 5.07
C SER A 102 30.59 -2.52 4.52
N GLY A 103 30.37 -1.20 4.61
CA GLY A 103 31.27 -0.21 4.03
C GLY A 103 31.28 -0.18 2.50
N GLN A 104 30.21 -0.68 1.88
CA GLN A 104 29.97 -0.68 0.43
C GLN A 104 28.83 0.26 0.04
#